data_AF-A0A955M030-F1
#
_entry.id   AF-A0A955M030-F1
#
_cell.length_a   1.000
_cell.length_b   1.000
_cell.length_c   1.000
_cell.angle_alpha   90.00
_cell.angle_beta   90.00
_cell.angle_gamma   90.00
#
_symmetry.space_group_name_H-M   'P 1'
#
loop_
_entity.id
_entity.type
_entity.pdbx_description
1 polymer ?
#
loop_
_entity_poly.entity_id
_entity_poly.type
_entity_poly.pdbx_seq_one_letter_code
_entity_poly.pdbx_strand_id
1 'polypeptide(L)' 'TTEGNDEVATVYLTGGASMFKGVRKGLEANLNIKIQRWDPLKPVHIPESQRSEELQQNSFKLGVALGLSLYQDD' A
#
# COMPACT_ATOMS: atom_id res chain seq x y z
N THR A 1 -21.88 21.88 2.46
CA THR A 1 -21.41 20.53 2.83
C THR A 1 -22.42 19.55 2.28
N THR A 2 -22.02 18.72 1.32
CA THR A 2 -22.87 17.64 0.79
C THR A 2 -22.97 16.56 1.86
N GLU A 3 -24.19 16.19 2.22
CA GLU A 3 -24.51 15.24 3.28
C GLU A 3 -23.90 13.87 2.96
N GLY A 4 -23.05 13.33 3.86
CA GLY A 4 -22.51 11.97 3.78
C GLY A 4 -21.02 11.81 3.46
N ASN A 5 -20.24 12.89 3.35
CA ASN A 5 -18.79 12.77 3.13
C ASN A 5 -18.04 12.72 4.48
N ASP A 6 -17.77 11.51 4.98
CA ASP A 6 -16.89 11.33 6.13
C ASP A 6 -15.47 11.81 5.80
N GLU A 7 -14.80 12.40 6.79
CA GLU A 7 -13.43 12.88 6.62
C GLU A 7 -12.49 11.70 6.36
N VAL A 8 -11.73 11.76 5.26
CA VAL A 8 -10.75 10.73 4.91
C VAL A 8 -9.58 10.78 5.88
N ALA A 9 -9.57 9.88 6.86
CA ALA A 9 -8.55 9.86 7.91
C ALA A 9 -7.15 9.48 7.40
N THR A 10 -7.01 8.62 6.39
CA THR A 10 -5.72 8.19 5.84
C THR A 10 -5.86 7.71 4.40
N VAL A 11 -4.93 8.10 3.54
CA VAL A 11 -4.78 7.57 2.18
C VAL A 11 -3.58 6.63 2.12
N TYR A 12 -3.77 5.45 1.55
CA TYR A 12 -2.71 4.48 1.31
C TYR A 12 -2.33 4.42 -0.16
N LEU A 13 -1.03 4.48 -0.46
CA LEU A 13 -0.47 4.30 -1.79
C LEU A 13 0.06 2.87 -1.96
N THR A 14 -0.27 2.26 -3.08
CA THR A 14 0.09 0.88 -3.44
C THR A 14 0.37 0.75 -4.94
N GLY A 15 0.89 -0.40 -5.36
CA GLY A 15 1.20 -0.71 -6.76
C GLY A 15 2.51 -0.08 -7.24
N GLY A 16 2.90 -0.38 -8.48
CA GLY A 16 4.18 0.08 -9.05
C GLY A 16 4.32 1.60 -9.12
N ALA A 17 3.23 2.31 -9.44
CA ALA A 17 3.23 3.78 -9.55
C ALA A 17 3.50 4.47 -8.20
N SER A 18 3.16 3.85 -7.07
CA SER A 18 3.44 4.39 -5.72
C SER A 18 4.94 4.53 -5.42
N MET A 19 5.78 3.85 -6.20
CA MET A 19 7.24 3.94 -6.07
C MET A 19 7.83 5.17 -6.73
N PHE A 20 7.07 5.88 -7.58
CA PHE A 20 7.57 7.08 -8.26
C PHE A 20 8.08 8.10 -7.25
N LYS A 21 9.32 8.56 -7.44
CA LYS A 21 9.98 9.46 -6.49
C LYS A 21 9.20 10.77 -6.41
N GLY A 22 8.78 11.13 -5.20
CA GLY A 22 8.05 12.36 -4.96
C GLY A 22 6.53 12.26 -5.10
N VAL A 23 5.98 11.13 -5.58
CA VAL A 23 4.50 10.97 -5.72
C VAL A 23 3.77 11.18 -4.40
N ARG A 24 4.29 10.59 -3.31
CA ARG A 24 3.72 10.77 -1.97
C ARG A 24 3.73 12.23 -1.54
N LYS A 25 4.89 12.89 -1.63
CA LYS A 25 5.05 14.31 -1.24
C LYS A 25 4.15 15.23 -2.07
N GLY A 26 4.05 14.97 -3.37
CA GLY A 26 3.17 15.71 -4.26
C GLY A 26 1.70 15.56 -3.86
N LEU A 27 1.24 14.34 -3.63
CA LEU A 27 -0.13 14.11 -3.21
C LEU A 27 -0.41 14.67 -1.80
N GLU A 28 0.51 14.52 -0.83
CA GLU A 28 0.40 15.11 0.51
C GLU A 28 0.24 16.64 0.44
N ALA A 29 1.03 17.31 -0.39
CA ALA A 29 0.98 18.77 -0.55
C ALA A 29 -0.31 19.27 -1.23
N ASN A 30 -0.86 18.50 -2.17
CA ASN A 30 -2.05 18.91 -2.94
C ASN A 30 -3.36 18.56 -2.25
N LEU A 31 -3.39 17.45 -1.50
CA LEU A 31 -4.62 16.95 -0.88
C LEU A 31 -4.76 17.40 0.58
N ASN A 32 -3.70 17.92 1.21
CA ASN A 32 -3.66 18.25 2.63
C ASN A 32 -4.13 17.08 3.53
N ILE A 33 -3.87 15.85 3.10
CA ILE A 33 -4.21 14.62 3.81
C ILE A 33 -2.93 13.83 4.00
N LYS A 34 -2.83 13.10 5.12
CA LYS A 34 -1.71 12.20 5.39
C LYS A 34 -1.74 11.02 4.44
N ILE A 35 -0.63 10.80 3.72
CA ILE A 35 -0.51 9.71 2.75
C ILE A 35 0.59 8.75 3.20
N GLN A 36 0.26 7.47 3.25
CA GLN A 36 1.17 6.41 3.67
C GLN A 36 1.41 5.45 2.52
N ARG A 37 2.63 4.90 2.41
CA ARG A 37 2.83 3.72 1.56
C ARG A 37 2.31 2.50 2.30
N TRP A 38 1.51 1.69 1.62
CA TRP A 38 0.99 0.46 2.17
C TRP A 38 1.87 -0.71 1.76
N ASP A 39 2.49 -1.35 2.76
CA ASP A 39 3.17 -2.63 2.58
C ASP A 39 2.16 -3.77 2.86
N PRO A 40 1.72 -4.51 1.82
CA PRO A 40 0.76 -5.59 1.97
C PRO A 40 1.33 -6.81 2.70
N LEU A 41 2.66 -6.99 2.73
CA LEU A 41 3.30 -8.13 3.38
C LEU A 41 3.56 -7.90 4.87
N LYS A 42 3.45 -6.66 5.35
CA LYS A 42 3.65 -6.31 6.77
C LYS A 42 2.85 -7.16 7.77
N PRO A 43 1.56 -7.50 7.54
CA PRO A 43 0.81 -8.37 8.44
C PRO A 43 1.06 -9.87 8.21
N VAL A 44 1.76 -10.26 7.15
CA VAL A 44 1.97 -11.66 6.77
C VAL A 44 3.26 -12.19 7.40
N HIS A 45 3.18 -13.34 8.07
CA HIS A 45 4.38 -14.02 8.55
C HIS A 45 5.12 -14.68 7.38
N ILE A 46 6.26 -14.11 6.99
CA ILE A 46 7.13 -14.66 5.94
C ILE A 46 8.40 -15.21 6.60
N PRO A 47 8.67 -16.53 6.47
CA PRO A 47 9.89 -17.14 6.98
C PRO A 47 11.14 -16.47 6.41
N GLU A 48 12.22 -16.36 7.20
CA GLU A 48 13.45 -15.70 6.75
C GLU A 48 14.06 -16.34 5.51
N SER A 49 13.95 -17.67 5.38
CA SER A 49 14.40 -18.43 4.21
C SER A 49 13.70 -18.01 2.90
N GLN A 50 12.53 -17.38 3.00
CA GLN A 50 11.74 -16.89 1.87
C GLN A 50 11.75 -15.37 1.73
N ARG A 51 12.38 -14.65 2.68
CA ARG A 51 12.42 -13.19 2.70
C ARG A 51 13.58 -12.65 1.84
N SER A 52 13.47 -12.86 0.53
CA SER A 52 14.46 -12.33 -0.42
C SER A 52 14.49 -10.80 -0.42
N GLU A 53 15.62 -10.22 -0.80
CA GLU A 53 15.75 -8.78 -0.97
C GLU A 53 14.78 -8.26 -2.06
N GLU A 54 14.60 -9.03 -3.13
CA GLU A 54 13.65 -8.73 -4.19
C GLU A 54 12.20 -8.63 -3.67
N LEU A 55 11.81 -9.52 -2.76
CA LEU A 55 10.49 -9.49 -2.14
C LEU A 55 10.29 -8.22 -1.30
N GLN A 56 11.32 -7.81 -0.55
CA GLN A 56 11.27 -6.58 0.26
C GLN A 56 11.20 -5.32 -0.61
N GLN A 57 11.97 -5.28 -1.70
CA GLN A 57 11.98 -4.12 -2.61
C GLN A 57 10.66 -3.97 -3.39
N ASN A 58 9.94 -5.07 -3.61
CA ASN A 58 8.72 -5.10 -4.40
C ASN A 58 7.43 -5.29 -3.60
N SER A 59 7.50 -5.37 -2.26
CA SER A 59 6.33 -5.67 -1.41
C SER A 59 5.13 -4.78 -1.71
N PHE A 60 5.34 -3.47 -1.87
CA PHE A 60 4.31 -2.48 -2.21
C PHE A 60 3.53 -2.76 -3.50
N LYS A 61 4.05 -3.60 -4.41
CA LYS A 61 3.40 -3.96 -5.68
C LYS A 61 2.48 -5.17 -5.56
N LEU A 62 2.60 -5.93 -4.47
CA LEU A 62 1.99 -7.25 -4.33
C LEU A 62 0.59 -7.23 -3.74
N GLY A 63 -0.01 -6.06 -3.51
CA GLY A 63 -1.31 -5.94 -2.86
C GLY A 63 -2.41 -6.75 -3.56
N VAL A 64 -2.44 -6.71 -4.90
CA VAL A 64 -3.42 -7.47 -5.70
C VAL A 64 -3.13 -8.97 -5.65
N ALA A 65 -1.87 -9.37 -5.83
CA ALA A 65 -1.47 -10.78 -5.81
C ALA A 65 -1.76 -11.43 -4.45
N LEU A 66 -1.44 -10.73 -3.35
CA LEU A 66 -1.75 -11.19 -2.00
C LEU A 66 -3.27 -11.36 -1.80
N GLY A 67 -4.07 -10.39 -2.25
CA GLY A 67 -5.53 -10.48 -2.16
C GLY A 67 -6.10 -11.68 -2.94
N LEU A 68 -5.57 -11.96 -4.13
CA LEU A 68 -5.95 -13.14 -4.91
C LEU A 68 -5.55 -14.46 -4.22
N SER A 69 -4.40 -14.50 -3.56
CA SER A 69 -3.98 -15.67 -2.78
C SER A 69 -4.87 -15.89 -1.57
N LEU A 70 -5.21 -14.84 -0.81
CA LEU A 70 -6.11 -14.95 0.34
C LEU A 70 -7.51 -15.42 -0.06
N TYR A 71 -8.02 -14.95 -1.21
CA TYR A 71 -9.33 -15.38 -1.72
C TYR A 71 -9.40 -16.88 -2.06
N GLN A 72 -8.26 -17.53 -2.32
CA GLN A 72 -8.24 -18.98 -2.58
C GLN A 72 -8.35 -19.82 -1.31
N ASP A 73 -8.07 -19.22 -0.14
CA ASP A 73 -8.08 -19.87 1.16
C ASP A 73 -9.40 -19.64 1.94
N ASP A 74 -10.34 -18.85 1.38
CA ASP A 74 -11.72 -18.63 1.85
C ASP A 74 -12.73 -19.56 1.12
#